data_AF-A0AAA9ZQ17-F1
#
_entry.id   AF-A0AAA9ZQ17-F1
#
_cell.length_a   1.000
_cell.length_b   1.000
_cell.length_c   1.000
_cell.angle_alpha   90.00
_cell.angle_beta   90.00
_cell.angle_gamma   90.00
#
_symmetry.space_group_name_H-M   'P 1'
#
loop_
_entity.id
_entity.type
_entity.pdbx_description
1 polymer ?
#
loop_
_entity_poly.entity_id
_entity_poly.type
_entity_poly.pdbx_seq_one_letter_code
_entity_poly.pdbx_strand_id
1 'polypeptide(L)'
;MITRQFDVISYPAPPPHRFMGGSVGVVAVCLRKEIGYFALTCLKCKDTETDASCVAAVGTVSACTNTDDTLCYLRNNDGKIERGCLKDLPVAEQAECKEAGAKCVSCAGDSCNNDRWMKCHVCDGETAACTGTQEAAGAALCPLFAKADQCYAKADENRVTRGCKSSLPAVDDGCTGNKNCEFCSDDGCNKLSGEALKTYPKCLTCTSLSDAKCEDATAVADECPNREDTCYTRVQDNVLHRGCLSQLAEADQTKCKNDVDSTCKVCSDEEGCNKDIWLRCHQCKETEDAPCAEKQTVEKAAFCKNFRDPYNRCYERLESDKVVRGCENDLTTVGNACTGYPECRTCPENGCNSAEATTLKTENRCLQCSTSKDDDLTCLLGTALSTPCVKVSGKKCYSRTNNDGVLTRGCYGDLTANEVTACTGKTCTTCEAEGCNGKVFPTDRLRCYQCKTTEADKSCSNQLTGEPKSSYCVLYKDEDKCYSRISDGAFERGCQSNLKTAACEGLTAKECLLCSGENCNSISEERLKNSAGQKTVSAILLAVVAAFVVLK
;
A
#
# COMPACT_ATOMS: atom_id res chain seq x y z
N MET A 1 18.58 29.76 -34.77
CA MET A 1 19.75 30.40 -34.12
C MET A 1 19.83 29.90 -32.70
N ILE A 2 21.06 29.68 -32.20
CA ILE A 2 21.47 29.05 -30.93
C ILE A 2 21.79 27.55 -31.08
N THR A 3 23.06 27.29 -31.38
CA THR A 3 23.78 26.02 -31.26
C THR A 3 24.53 25.99 -29.92
N ARG A 4 24.44 24.90 -29.15
CA ARG A 4 25.29 24.63 -27.98
C ARG A 4 26.39 23.64 -28.37
N GLN A 5 27.61 23.98 -27.99
CA GLN A 5 28.86 23.26 -28.27
C GLN A 5 29.41 22.73 -26.92
N PHE A 6 29.92 21.50 -26.91
CA PHE A 6 30.55 20.86 -25.75
C PHE A 6 32.05 21.21 -25.70
N ASP A 7 32.56 21.56 -24.53
CA ASP A 7 33.98 21.83 -24.27
C ASP A 7 34.78 20.56 -23.99
N VAL A 8 35.95 20.45 -24.61
CA VAL A 8 37.00 19.45 -24.38
C VAL A 8 38.19 20.17 -23.73
N ILE A 9 38.65 19.68 -22.57
CA ILE A 9 39.82 20.22 -21.87
C ILE A 9 41.09 19.50 -22.35
N SER A 10 42.09 20.25 -22.80
CA SER A 10 43.45 19.78 -23.11
C SER A 10 44.48 20.71 -22.43
N TYR A 11 45.51 20.15 -21.78
CA TYR A 11 46.61 20.89 -21.16
C TYR A 11 47.86 20.95 -22.06
N PRO A 12 48.68 22.02 -21.99
CA PRO A 12 49.76 22.31 -22.94
C PRO A 12 51.16 21.83 -22.50
N ALA A 13 52.04 21.62 -23.49
CA ALA A 13 53.46 21.29 -23.35
C ALA A 13 54.37 22.52 -23.11
N PRO A 14 55.51 22.38 -22.42
CA PRO A 14 56.51 23.46 -22.25
C PRO A 14 57.68 23.41 -23.28
N PRO A 15 58.47 24.51 -23.42
CA PRO A 15 59.24 24.88 -24.62
C PRO A 15 60.75 24.51 -24.56
N PRO A 16 61.55 24.77 -25.64
CA PRO A 16 62.91 24.25 -25.77
C PRO A 16 64.00 25.25 -25.36
N HIS A 17 65.12 24.75 -24.83
CA HIS A 17 66.35 25.53 -24.63
C HIS A 17 67.55 24.90 -25.36
N ARG A 18 68.20 25.72 -26.20
CA ARG A 18 69.55 25.54 -26.76
C ARG A 18 70.60 25.95 -25.72
N PHE A 19 71.75 25.27 -25.64
CA PHE A 19 73.06 25.93 -25.52
C PHE A 19 74.25 25.02 -25.94
N MET A 20 75.08 25.62 -26.79
CA MET A 20 76.52 25.50 -27.12
C MET A 20 77.32 24.19 -27.02
N GLY A 21 78.19 24.04 -28.04
CA GLY A 21 79.14 22.95 -28.24
C GLY A 21 80.44 23.03 -27.45
N GLY A 22 81.12 21.88 -27.41
CA GLY A 22 82.48 21.69 -26.90
C GLY A 22 82.96 20.30 -27.29
N SER A 23 83.95 20.24 -28.19
CA SER A 23 84.51 19.01 -28.75
C SER A 23 85.67 18.52 -27.88
N VAL A 24 85.56 17.36 -27.21
CA VAL A 24 86.74 16.58 -26.77
C VAL A 24 86.40 15.08 -26.67
N GLY A 25 87.18 14.25 -27.37
CA GLY A 25 87.64 12.93 -26.91
C GLY A 25 86.64 11.77 -26.87
N VAL A 26 86.69 10.91 -27.89
CA VAL A 26 86.17 9.54 -27.82
C VAL A 26 86.96 8.75 -26.77
N VAL A 27 86.30 8.35 -25.69
CA VAL A 27 86.61 7.13 -24.93
C VAL A 27 85.29 6.43 -24.67
N ALA A 28 85.05 5.33 -25.39
CA ALA A 28 83.94 4.44 -25.15
C ALA A 28 84.13 3.73 -23.80
N VAL A 29 83.45 4.23 -22.76
CA VAL A 29 83.23 3.45 -21.54
C VAL A 29 81.89 2.75 -21.72
N CYS A 30 81.93 1.47 -22.07
CA CYS A 30 80.80 0.56 -21.93
C CYS A 30 80.44 0.46 -20.45
N LEU A 31 79.56 1.33 -19.96
CA LEU A 31 78.79 1.04 -18.75
C LEU A 31 77.79 -0.04 -19.14
N ARG A 32 78.13 -1.31 -18.82
CA ARG A 32 77.14 -2.38 -18.70
C ARG A 32 76.10 -1.91 -17.69
N LYS A 33 74.99 -1.38 -18.18
CA LYS A 33 73.75 -1.36 -17.41
C LYS A 33 73.38 -2.83 -17.28
N GLU A 34 73.63 -3.42 -16.12
CA GLU A 34 73.00 -4.68 -15.76
C GLU A 34 71.48 -4.44 -15.82
N ILE A 35 70.88 -4.75 -16.96
CA ILE A 35 69.45 -4.99 -17.04
C ILE A 35 69.28 -6.29 -16.27
N GLY A 36 68.99 -6.18 -14.98
CA GLY A 36 68.52 -7.32 -14.20
C GLY A 36 67.28 -7.85 -14.92
N TYR A 37 67.42 -8.99 -15.59
CA TYR A 37 66.28 -9.78 -16.04
C TYR A 37 65.56 -10.23 -14.76
N PHE A 38 64.50 -9.53 -14.39
CA PHE A 38 63.62 -9.99 -13.32
C PHE A 38 62.94 -11.27 -13.84
N ALA A 39 63.18 -12.39 -13.15
CA ALA A 39 62.54 -13.65 -13.48
C ALA A 39 61.02 -13.51 -13.33
N LEU A 40 60.26 -13.98 -14.33
CA LEU A 40 58.80 -14.01 -14.30
C LEU A 40 58.30 -14.60 -12.97
N THR A 41 57.29 -13.98 -12.39
CA THR A 41 56.60 -14.51 -11.21
C THR A 41 55.24 -15.07 -11.60
N CYS A 42 54.87 -16.23 -11.06
CA CYS A 42 53.56 -16.84 -11.29
C CYS A 42 52.93 -17.25 -9.96
N LEU A 43 51.60 -17.32 -9.93
CA LEU A 43 50.91 -18.04 -8.86
C LEU A 43 51.27 -19.52 -8.98
N LYS A 44 51.81 -20.09 -7.92
CA LYS A 44 52.15 -21.52 -7.84
C LYS A 44 51.31 -22.19 -6.77
N CYS A 45 50.51 -23.17 -7.16
CA CYS A 45 49.70 -23.97 -6.25
C CYS A 45 49.19 -25.23 -6.95
N LYS A 46 48.85 -26.24 -6.15
CA LYS A 46 48.21 -27.47 -6.62
C LYS A 46 47.12 -27.82 -5.63
N ASP A 47 45.89 -27.91 -6.11
CA ASP A 47 44.73 -28.33 -5.32
C ASP A 47 44.89 -29.81 -4.92
N THR A 48 45.55 -30.02 -3.80
CA THR A 48 45.41 -31.23 -2.98
C THR A 48 44.16 -31.06 -2.13
N GLU A 49 43.46 -32.14 -1.75
CA GLU A 49 42.11 -32.10 -1.12
C GLU A 49 41.95 -31.22 0.15
N THR A 50 43.02 -30.56 0.59
CA THR A 50 43.13 -29.64 1.73
C THR A 50 43.43 -28.17 1.36
N ASP A 51 43.69 -27.81 0.09
CA ASP A 51 44.14 -26.45 -0.30
C ASP A 51 43.15 -25.67 -1.18
N ALA A 52 42.12 -25.11 -0.54
CA ALA A 52 41.14 -24.24 -1.18
C ALA A 52 41.73 -22.93 -1.74
N SER A 53 42.98 -22.59 -1.42
CA SER A 53 43.62 -21.34 -1.86
C SER A 53 43.92 -21.33 -3.36
N CYS A 54 44.11 -22.51 -3.98
CA CYS A 54 44.49 -22.61 -5.38
C CYS A 54 43.34 -22.30 -6.34
N VAL A 55 42.12 -22.77 -6.02
CA VAL A 55 40.90 -22.46 -6.75
C VAL A 55 40.56 -20.98 -6.63
N ALA A 56 40.72 -20.40 -5.43
CA ALA A 56 40.46 -19.00 -5.14
C ALA A 56 41.50 -18.01 -5.73
N ALA A 57 42.54 -18.52 -6.42
CA ALA A 57 43.66 -17.73 -6.94
C ALA A 57 44.43 -16.96 -5.85
N VAL A 58 44.46 -17.49 -4.61
CA VAL A 58 45.17 -16.90 -3.45
C VAL A 58 46.47 -17.66 -3.15
N GLY A 59 47.00 -18.40 -4.14
CA GLY A 59 48.24 -19.18 -4.00
C GLY A 59 49.50 -18.31 -3.81
N THR A 60 50.63 -18.97 -3.54
CA THR A 60 51.90 -18.27 -3.37
C THR A 60 52.44 -17.75 -4.71
N VAL A 61 52.72 -16.46 -4.81
CA VAL A 61 53.45 -15.88 -5.94
C VAL A 61 54.93 -16.15 -5.75
N SER A 62 55.56 -16.82 -6.73
CA SER A 62 57.00 -17.09 -6.69
C SER A 62 57.63 -17.02 -8.07
N ALA A 63 58.92 -16.72 -8.11
CA ALA A 63 59.68 -16.65 -9.35
C ALA A 63 59.72 -18.03 -10.06
N CYS A 64 59.70 -18.00 -11.40
CA CYS A 64 59.92 -19.17 -12.21
C CYS A 64 61.35 -19.69 -12.06
N THR A 65 61.50 -21.01 -11.99
CA THR A 65 62.81 -21.63 -11.79
C THR A 65 63.68 -21.52 -13.04
N ASN A 66 63.03 -21.53 -14.20
CA ASN A 66 63.65 -21.30 -15.50
C ASN A 66 63.63 -19.80 -15.84
N THR A 67 64.79 -19.19 -15.98
CA THR A 67 64.96 -17.75 -16.28
C THR A 67 64.48 -17.36 -17.68
N ASP A 68 64.34 -18.34 -18.57
CA ASP A 68 63.79 -18.12 -19.92
C ASP A 68 62.28 -18.30 -19.96
N ASP A 69 61.60 -18.59 -18.84
CA ASP A 69 60.15 -18.70 -18.83
C ASP A 69 59.48 -17.34 -19.02
N THR A 70 58.52 -17.31 -19.93
CA THR A 70 57.75 -16.11 -20.29
C THR A 70 56.25 -16.31 -20.07
N LEU A 71 55.82 -17.50 -19.61
CA LEU A 71 54.42 -17.87 -19.49
C LEU A 71 54.10 -18.52 -18.14
N CYS A 72 53.01 -18.09 -17.52
CA CYS A 72 52.37 -18.83 -16.42
C CYS A 72 51.29 -19.76 -17.01
N TYR A 73 50.94 -20.84 -16.30
CA TYR A 73 49.81 -21.72 -16.64
C TYR A 73 48.74 -21.76 -15.55
N LEU A 74 47.53 -22.09 -15.98
CA LEU A 74 46.37 -22.45 -15.17
C LEU A 74 45.74 -23.70 -15.80
N ARG A 75 45.58 -24.77 -15.04
CA ARG A 75 45.07 -26.07 -15.51
C ARG A 75 44.04 -26.67 -14.57
N ASN A 76 43.06 -27.36 -15.15
CA ASN A 76 42.16 -28.26 -14.45
C ASN A 76 42.57 -29.71 -14.73
N ASN A 77 43.05 -30.38 -13.68
CA ASN A 77 43.45 -31.78 -13.71
C ASN A 77 42.37 -32.63 -13.01
N ASP A 78 41.32 -32.97 -13.76
CA ASP A 78 40.20 -33.78 -13.30
C ASP A 78 39.53 -33.26 -12.02
N GLY A 79 39.19 -31.97 -12.02
CA GLY A 79 38.52 -31.28 -10.91
C GLY A 79 39.48 -30.70 -9.87
N LYS A 80 40.79 -30.71 -10.12
CA LYS A 80 41.81 -30.13 -9.25
C LYS A 80 42.58 -29.05 -10.00
N ILE A 81 42.56 -27.82 -9.48
CA ILE A 81 43.25 -26.69 -10.12
C ILE A 81 44.75 -26.74 -9.82
N GLU A 82 45.55 -26.50 -10.85
CA GLU A 82 46.99 -26.34 -10.74
C GLU A 82 47.44 -25.06 -11.45
N ARG A 83 48.31 -24.30 -10.80
CA ARG A 83 48.86 -23.04 -11.29
C ARG A 83 50.38 -23.07 -11.16
N GLY A 84 51.10 -22.56 -12.15
CA GLY A 84 52.56 -22.50 -12.09
C GLY A 84 53.20 -21.79 -13.27
N CYS A 85 54.51 -21.95 -13.43
CA CYS A 85 55.26 -21.49 -14.60
C CYS A 85 55.22 -22.57 -15.69
N LEU A 86 55.01 -22.19 -16.95
CA LEU A 86 54.74 -23.15 -18.01
C LEU A 86 55.92 -24.11 -18.23
N LYS A 87 57.16 -23.62 -18.16
CA LYS A 87 58.36 -24.45 -18.35
C LYS A 87 58.65 -25.39 -17.17
N ASP A 88 57.97 -25.22 -16.04
CA ASP A 88 58.03 -26.17 -14.93
C ASP A 88 57.26 -27.47 -15.27
N LEU A 89 56.36 -27.45 -16.28
CA LEU A 89 55.65 -28.64 -16.78
C LEU A 89 56.52 -29.50 -17.72
N PRO A 90 56.28 -30.82 -17.81
CA PRO A 90 56.86 -31.67 -18.84
C PRO A 90 56.58 -31.13 -20.25
N VAL A 91 57.54 -31.25 -21.17
CA VAL A 91 57.44 -30.70 -22.55
C VAL A 91 56.17 -31.16 -23.27
N ALA A 92 55.71 -32.39 -23.03
CA ALA A 92 54.47 -32.91 -23.60
C ALA A 92 53.22 -32.13 -23.12
N GLU A 93 53.18 -31.73 -21.84
CA GLU A 93 52.04 -31.03 -21.23
C GLU A 93 52.04 -29.52 -21.52
N GLN A 94 53.21 -28.94 -21.84
CA GLN A 94 53.31 -27.53 -22.24
C GLN A 94 52.53 -27.21 -23.52
N ALA A 95 52.36 -28.20 -24.41
CA ALA A 95 51.61 -28.03 -25.65
C ALA A 95 50.11 -27.84 -25.39
N GLU A 96 49.56 -28.54 -24.38
CA GLU A 96 48.13 -28.49 -24.02
C GLU A 96 47.71 -27.11 -23.49
N CYS A 97 48.65 -26.33 -22.94
CA CYS A 97 48.39 -25.04 -22.33
C CYS A 97 48.36 -23.86 -23.32
N LYS A 98 48.45 -24.10 -24.63
CA LYS A 98 48.58 -23.05 -25.65
C LYS A 98 47.26 -22.69 -26.33
N GLU A 99 46.20 -23.45 -26.09
CA GLU A 99 44.90 -23.26 -26.73
C GLU A 99 43.83 -22.81 -25.72
N ALA A 100 43.05 -21.78 -26.06
CA ALA A 100 41.89 -21.41 -25.27
C ALA A 100 40.77 -22.45 -25.44
N GLY A 101 40.04 -22.77 -24.38
CA GLY A 101 39.07 -23.89 -24.40
C GLY A 101 39.70 -25.26 -24.16
N ALA A 102 40.95 -25.32 -23.68
CA ALA A 102 41.60 -26.57 -23.27
C ALA A 102 41.53 -26.78 -21.75
N LYS A 103 41.96 -27.97 -21.29
CA LYS A 103 42.14 -28.28 -19.86
C LYS A 103 43.29 -27.51 -19.22
N CYS A 104 44.13 -26.86 -20.01
CA CYS A 104 45.20 -25.99 -19.56
C CYS A 104 45.25 -24.72 -20.42
N VAL A 105 45.57 -23.58 -19.83
CA VAL A 105 45.85 -22.34 -20.55
C VAL A 105 47.11 -21.67 -20.01
N SER A 106 47.73 -20.86 -20.84
CA SER A 106 48.91 -20.07 -20.49
C SER A 106 48.71 -18.60 -20.79
N CYS A 107 49.40 -17.75 -20.03
CA CYS A 107 49.34 -16.30 -20.15
C CYS A 107 50.74 -15.71 -19.93
N ALA A 108 50.96 -14.52 -20.47
CA ALA A 108 52.21 -13.78 -20.30
C ALA A 108 52.08 -12.68 -19.24
N GLY A 109 53.14 -12.50 -18.45
CA GLY A 109 53.24 -11.45 -17.43
C GLY A 109 53.12 -11.97 -16.00
N ASP A 110 53.57 -11.15 -15.06
CA ASP A 110 53.64 -11.51 -13.65
C ASP A 110 52.26 -11.84 -13.06
N SER A 111 52.15 -13.01 -12.43
CA SER A 111 50.93 -13.51 -11.77
C SER A 111 49.67 -13.45 -12.65
N CYS A 112 49.83 -13.54 -13.97
CA CYS A 112 48.73 -13.45 -14.93
C CYS A 112 47.75 -14.63 -14.83
N ASN A 113 48.20 -15.75 -14.27
CA ASN A 113 47.42 -16.98 -14.12
C ASN A 113 46.52 -16.90 -12.88
N ASN A 114 45.81 -15.78 -12.70
CA ASN A 114 44.91 -15.51 -11.59
C ASN A 114 43.42 -15.57 -11.97
N ASP A 115 43.10 -15.89 -13.23
CA ASP A 115 41.74 -16.06 -13.69
C ASP A 115 41.01 -17.14 -12.86
N ARG A 116 39.71 -16.90 -12.61
CA ARG A 116 38.82 -17.84 -11.95
C ARG A 116 38.51 -19.00 -12.90
N TRP A 117 38.47 -20.22 -12.36
CA TRP A 117 37.93 -21.37 -13.08
C TRP A 117 36.48 -21.59 -12.68
N MET A 118 35.55 -21.46 -13.62
CA MET A 118 34.10 -21.49 -13.36
C MET A 118 33.66 -22.84 -12.80
N LYS A 119 32.69 -22.83 -11.87
CA LYS A 119 32.00 -24.03 -11.39
C LYS A 119 30.54 -24.02 -11.82
N CYS A 120 30.03 -25.13 -12.34
CA CYS A 120 28.63 -25.27 -12.74
C CYS A 120 28.05 -26.60 -12.28
N HIS A 121 26.73 -26.69 -12.16
CA HIS A 121 26.07 -27.99 -12.13
C HIS A 121 26.21 -28.65 -13.49
N VAL A 122 26.56 -29.94 -13.50
CA VAL A 122 26.73 -30.73 -14.73
C VAL A 122 25.92 -32.00 -14.59
N CYS A 123 24.93 -32.16 -15.44
CA CYS A 123 24.11 -33.36 -15.51
C CYS A 123 23.35 -33.40 -16.83
N ASP A 124 22.92 -34.59 -17.23
CA ASP A 124 22.05 -34.78 -18.38
C ASP A 124 21.14 -35.97 -18.11
N GLY A 125 19.83 -35.72 -18.03
CA GLY A 125 18.87 -36.79 -17.82
C GLY A 125 17.51 -36.35 -17.29
N GLU A 126 16.67 -37.35 -17.05
CA GLU A 126 15.27 -37.20 -16.66
C GLU A 126 15.03 -37.51 -15.17
N THR A 127 16.08 -37.90 -14.45
CA THR A 127 15.98 -38.25 -13.02
C THR A 127 15.91 -37.00 -12.15
N ALA A 128 15.28 -37.12 -10.98
CA ALA A 128 15.16 -36.04 -10.00
C ALA A 128 16.52 -35.41 -9.62
N ALA A 129 17.62 -36.16 -9.72
CA ALA A 129 18.96 -35.65 -9.48
C ALA A 129 19.34 -34.50 -10.44
N CYS A 130 18.87 -34.53 -11.69
CA CYS A 130 19.14 -33.48 -12.68
C CYS A 130 17.95 -32.53 -12.90
N THR A 131 16.73 -33.07 -12.87
CA THR A 131 15.49 -32.30 -13.11
C THR A 131 15.05 -31.49 -11.89
N GLY A 132 15.48 -31.87 -10.68
CA GLY A 132 15.24 -31.09 -9.46
C GLY A 132 16.07 -29.81 -9.37
N THR A 133 15.73 -28.96 -8.41
CA THR A 133 16.55 -27.82 -8.01
C THR A 133 17.91 -28.30 -7.52
N GLN A 134 18.98 -27.63 -7.91
CA GLN A 134 20.34 -28.01 -7.52
C GLN A 134 20.78 -27.26 -6.26
N GLU A 135 21.45 -27.99 -5.37
CA GLU A 135 22.02 -27.44 -4.15
C GLU A 135 23.37 -26.78 -4.43
N ALA A 136 23.69 -25.67 -3.76
CA ALA A 136 24.91 -24.90 -4.01
C ALA A 136 26.22 -25.71 -3.92
N ALA A 137 26.25 -26.77 -3.11
CA ALA A 137 27.42 -27.65 -2.94
C ALA A 137 27.65 -28.63 -4.10
N GLY A 138 26.70 -28.78 -5.03
CA GLY A 138 26.75 -29.76 -6.13
C GLY A 138 27.42 -29.28 -7.42
N ALA A 139 28.02 -28.10 -7.43
CA ALA A 139 28.67 -27.54 -8.62
C ALA A 139 30.13 -28.05 -8.74
N ALA A 140 30.55 -28.41 -9.96
CA ALA A 140 31.89 -28.89 -10.27
C ALA A 140 32.61 -27.92 -11.21
N LEU A 141 33.95 -27.95 -11.20
CA LEU A 141 34.76 -27.15 -12.12
C LEU A 141 34.45 -27.51 -13.58
N CYS A 142 34.32 -26.50 -14.42
CA CYS A 142 34.12 -26.68 -15.86
C CYS A 142 35.27 -27.49 -16.47
N PRO A 143 34.98 -28.46 -17.36
CA PRO A 143 36.02 -29.29 -17.96
C PRO A 143 37.06 -28.49 -18.77
N LEU A 144 36.62 -27.40 -19.41
CA LEU A 144 37.43 -26.55 -20.27
C LEU A 144 37.50 -25.13 -19.70
N PHE A 145 38.60 -24.42 -19.96
CA PHE A 145 38.74 -23.04 -19.52
C PHE A 145 38.19 -22.05 -20.54
N ALA A 146 37.36 -21.12 -20.07
CA ALA A 146 37.06 -19.87 -20.77
C ALA A 146 37.07 -18.70 -19.77
N LYS A 147 37.70 -17.59 -20.16
CA LYS A 147 37.93 -16.43 -19.27
C LYS A 147 36.64 -15.79 -18.74
N ALA A 148 35.57 -15.86 -19.50
CA ALA A 148 34.22 -15.44 -19.11
C ALA A 148 33.23 -16.57 -19.37
N ASP A 149 33.55 -17.76 -18.87
CA ASP A 149 32.66 -18.91 -19.00
C ASP A 149 31.31 -18.65 -18.31
N GLN A 150 30.29 -19.36 -18.77
CA GLN A 150 28.93 -19.26 -18.24
C GLN A 150 28.43 -20.67 -17.94
N CYS A 151 27.68 -20.82 -16.87
CA CYS A 151 26.88 -22.02 -16.69
C CYS A 151 25.63 -21.95 -17.55
N TYR A 152 25.14 -23.10 -18.02
CA TYR A 152 23.84 -23.20 -18.64
C TYR A 152 22.99 -24.27 -17.96
N ALA A 153 21.68 -24.09 -18.02
CA ALA A 153 20.71 -25.15 -17.79
C ALA A 153 19.61 -25.04 -18.83
N LYS A 154 19.23 -26.17 -19.43
CA LYS A 154 18.15 -26.25 -20.40
C LYS A 154 17.20 -27.40 -20.10
N ALA A 155 15.92 -27.20 -20.40
CA ALA A 155 14.91 -28.23 -20.28
C ALA A 155 14.26 -28.54 -21.65
N ASP A 156 14.37 -29.79 -22.06
CA ASP A 156 13.80 -30.33 -23.29
C ASP A 156 12.80 -31.44 -22.89
N GLU A 157 11.51 -31.14 -22.94
CA GLU A 157 10.45 -32.00 -22.40
C GLU A 157 10.77 -32.42 -20.95
N ASN A 158 10.95 -33.71 -20.64
CA ASN A 158 11.25 -34.16 -19.28
C ASN A 158 12.74 -34.27 -18.96
N ARG A 159 13.61 -33.94 -19.91
CA ARG A 159 15.06 -34.02 -19.77
C ARG A 159 15.63 -32.65 -19.46
N VAL A 160 16.55 -32.61 -18.49
CA VAL A 160 17.33 -31.41 -18.18
C VAL A 160 18.79 -31.67 -18.51
N THR A 161 19.44 -30.70 -19.13
CA THR A 161 20.88 -30.72 -19.39
C THR A 161 21.49 -29.47 -18.77
N ARG A 162 22.56 -29.65 -18.00
CA ARG A 162 23.32 -28.58 -17.33
C ARG A 162 24.80 -28.72 -17.64
N GLY A 163 25.48 -27.60 -17.78
CA GLY A 163 26.92 -27.63 -17.99
C GLY A 163 27.53 -26.24 -18.09
N CYS A 164 28.73 -26.20 -18.68
CA CYS A 164 29.47 -24.98 -18.94
C CYS A 164 29.40 -24.66 -20.43
N LYS A 165 29.33 -23.37 -20.75
CA LYS A 165 29.28 -22.88 -22.13
C LYS A 165 30.57 -23.23 -22.89
N SER A 166 31.71 -23.22 -22.22
CA SER A 166 32.99 -23.68 -22.78
C SER A 166 32.97 -25.11 -23.29
N SER A 167 32.09 -25.97 -22.77
CA SER A 167 31.93 -27.37 -23.19
C SER A 167 30.96 -27.55 -24.36
N LEU A 168 30.29 -26.48 -24.81
CA LEU A 168 29.33 -26.53 -25.91
C LEU A 168 30.00 -26.29 -27.27
N PRO A 169 29.52 -26.93 -28.36
CA PRO A 169 29.96 -26.62 -29.70
C PRO A 169 29.72 -25.15 -30.07
N ALA A 170 30.65 -24.52 -30.79
CA ALA A 170 30.54 -23.11 -31.18
C ALA A 170 29.39 -22.81 -32.17
N VAL A 171 28.90 -23.84 -32.88
CA VAL A 171 27.88 -23.71 -33.94
C VAL A 171 26.46 -23.99 -33.42
N ASP A 172 26.34 -24.80 -32.38
CA ASP A 172 25.07 -25.19 -31.78
C ASP A 172 25.28 -25.36 -30.27
N ASP A 173 24.91 -24.32 -29.52
CA ASP A 173 24.96 -24.31 -28.07
C ASP A 173 23.78 -25.06 -27.43
N GLY A 174 22.86 -25.59 -28.24
CA GLY A 174 21.67 -26.30 -27.77
C GLY A 174 20.70 -25.43 -26.97
N CYS A 175 20.92 -24.12 -26.93
CA CYS A 175 20.12 -23.11 -26.24
C CYS A 175 19.50 -22.10 -27.21
N THR A 176 20.13 -21.90 -28.36
CA THR A 176 19.58 -21.10 -29.46
C THR A 176 18.23 -21.65 -29.91
N GLY A 177 17.17 -20.86 -29.76
CA GLY A 177 15.79 -21.25 -30.07
C GLY A 177 15.09 -22.06 -28.97
N ASN A 178 15.78 -22.43 -27.89
CA ASN A 178 15.19 -23.06 -26.72
C ASN A 178 14.92 -21.99 -25.65
N LYS A 179 13.67 -21.52 -25.54
CA LYS A 179 13.27 -20.60 -24.47
C LYS A 179 13.55 -21.19 -23.08
N ASN A 180 13.51 -22.52 -22.94
CA ASN A 180 13.76 -23.19 -21.67
C ASN A 180 15.25 -23.32 -21.31
N CYS A 181 16.15 -22.61 -21.99
CA CYS A 181 17.56 -22.51 -21.65
C CYS A 181 17.92 -21.16 -21.04
N GLU A 182 18.80 -21.17 -20.04
CA GLU A 182 19.35 -19.98 -19.41
C GLU A 182 20.88 -20.10 -19.29
N PHE A 183 21.58 -18.99 -19.51
CA PHE A 183 23.00 -18.82 -19.17
C PHE A 183 23.15 -17.89 -17.97
N CYS A 184 24.09 -18.20 -17.09
CA CYS A 184 24.40 -17.37 -15.93
C CYS A 184 25.90 -17.40 -15.62
N SER A 185 26.42 -16.41 -14.89
CA SER A 185 27.86 -16.12 -14.81
C SER A 185 28.48 -16.32 -13.43
N ASP A 186 27.70 -16.81 -12.45
CA ASP A 186 28.18 -17.09 -11.09
C ASP A 186 28.42 -18.60 -10.88
N ASP A 187 29.28 -18.98 -9.95
CA ASP A 187 29.51 -20.41 -9.65
C ASP A 187 28.20 -21.08 -9.20
N GLY A 188 27.85 -22.20 -9.84
CA GLY A 188 26.67 -23.00 -9.49
C GLY A 188 25.34 -22.28 -9.72
N CYS A 189 25.31 -21.20 -10.51
CA CYS A 189 24.11 -20.41 -10.72
C CYS A 189 22.99 -21.14 -11.48
N ASN A 190 23.34 -22.17 -12.26
CA ASN A 190 22.43 -22.93 -13.11
C ASN A 190 21.62 -23.97 -12.30
N LYS A 191 20.92 -23.50 -11.27
CA LYS A 191 20.28 -24.32 -10.21
C LYS A 191 18.79 -24.56 -10.37
N LEU A 192 18.10 -23.80 -11.21
CA LEU A 192 16.65 -23.88 -11.37
C LEU A 192 16.20 -25.29 -11.75
N SER A 193 15.09 -25.78 -11.18
CA SER A 193 14.52 -27.07 -11.57
C SER A 193 14.07 -27.07 -13.04
N GLY A 194 13.93 -28.25 -13.64
CA GLY A 194 13.40 -28.39 -15.00
C GLY A 194 12.01 -27.81 -15.17
N GLU A 195 11.20 -27.79 -14.10
CA GLU A 195 9.90 -27.14 -14.10
C GLU A 195 10.02 -25.61 -14.06
N ALA A 196 10.87 -25.07 -13.18
CA ALA A 196 11.14 -23.63 -13.13
C ALA A 196 11.76 -23.11 -14.44
N LEU A 197 12.55 -23.95 -15.14
CA LEU A 197 13.06 -23.69 -16.49
C LEU A 197 11.98 -23.74 -17.58
N LYS A 198 10.73 -24.05 -17.26
CA LYS A 198 9.59 -23.94 -18.19
C LYS A 198 8.54 -22.95 -17.73
N THR A 199 8.56 -22.57 -16.45
CA THR A 199 7.63 -21.60 -15.89
C THR A 199 8.08 -20.18 -16.22
N TYR A 200 7.15 -19.42 -16.78
CA TYR A 200 7.28 -17.98 -17.03
C TYR A 200 6.10 -17.27 -16.37
N PRO A 201 6.30 -16.04 -15.85
CA PRO A 201 5.21 -15.21 -15.41
C PRO A 201 4.20 -15.02 -16.54
N LYS A 202 2.91 -15.00 -16.19
CA LYS A 202 1.85 -14.63 -17.13
C LYS A 202 1.21 -13.34 -16.67
N CYS A 203 0.99 -12.43 -17.60
CA CYS A 203 0.40 -11.12 -17.34
C CYS A 203 -0.76 -10.85 -18.29
N LEU A 204 -1.73 -10.05 -17.88
CA LEU A 204 -2.67 -9.49 -18.84
C LEU A 204 -1.88 -8.62 -19.82
N THR A 205 -1.93 -8.92 -21.12
CA THR A 205 -1.28 -8.13 -22.17
C THR A 205 -2.32 -7.51 -23.10
N CYS A 206 -2.60 -6.22 -22.92
CA CYS A 206 -3.69 -5.58 -23.63
C CYS A 206 -3.61 -4.05 -23.56
N THR A 207 -4.41 -3.40 -24.41
CA THR A 207 -4.69 -1.97 -24.32
C THR A 207 -6.19 -1.71 -24.33
N SER A 208 -6.66 -0.66 -23.66
CA SER A 208 -8.07 -0.26 -23.70
C SER A 208 -8.56 0.15 -25.09
N LEU A 209 -7.65 0.51 -26.01
CA LEU A 209 -8.01 0.81 -27.40
C LEU A 209 -8.34 -0.45 -28.22
N SER A 210 -7.64 -1.55 -27.94
CA SER A 210 -7.73 -2.77 -28.74
C SER A 210 -8.70 -3.81 -28.14
N ASP A 211 -8.93 -3.76 -26.82
CA ASP A 211 -9.75 -4.75 -26.11
C ASP A 211 -10.45 -4.12 -24.90
N ALA A 212 -11.79 -4.10 -24.90
CA ALA A 212 -12.60 -3.63 -23.78
C ALA A 212 -12.36 -4.45 -22.50
N LYS A 213 -12.00 -5.74 -22.63
CA LYS A 213 -11.68 -6.61 -21.48
C LYS A 213 -10.42 -6.16 -20.74
N CYS A 214 -9.61 -5.30 -21.35
CA CYS A 214 -8.43 -4.74 -20.71
C CYS A 214 -8.79 -3.84 -19.54
N GLU A 215 -9.82 -3.00 -19.72
CA GLU A 215 -10.33 -2.11 -18.68
C GLU A 215 -10.95 -2.92 -17.53
N ASP A 216 -11.76 -3.91 -17.87
CA ASP A 216 -12.46 -4.78 -16.92
C ASP A 216 -11.54 -5.80 -16.24
N ALA A 217 -10.25 -5.84 -16.59
CA ALA A 217 -9.27 -6.81 -16.11
C ALA A 217 -9.68 -8.28 -16.34
N THR A 218 -10.41 -8.54 -17.43
CA THR A 218 -10.90 -9.88 -17.83
C THR A 218 -10.23 -10.43 -19.08
N ALA A 219 -9.20 -9.74 -19.58
CA ALA A 219 -8.33 -10.26 -20.62
C ALA A 219 -7.69 -11.58 -20.19
N VAL A 220 -7.23 -12.39 -21.15
CA VAL A 220 -6.48 -13.61 -20.84
C VAL A 220 -5.04 -13.22 -20.50
N ALA A 221 -4.43 -13.91 -19.53
CA ALA A 221 -3.03 -13.70 -19.19
C ALA A 221 -2.13 -14.46 -20.18
N ASP A 222 -1.22 -13.73 -20.83
CA ASP A 222 -0.24 -14.28 -21.77
C ASP A 222 1.11 -14.45 -21.09
N GLU A 223 1.90 -15.41 -21.59
CA GLU A 223 3.25 -15.69 -21.11
C GLU A 223 4.21 -14.52 -21.41
N CYS A 224 4.97 -14.11 -20.40
CA CYS A 224 5.99 -13.09 -20.55
C CYS A 224 7.26 -13.62 -21.23
N PRO A 225 8.02 -12.74 -21.93
CA PRO A 225 9.22 -13.16 -22.65
C PRO A 225 10.39 -13.54 -21.73
N ASN A 226 10.40 -13.08 -20.48
CA ASN A 226 11.49 -13.28 -19.52
C ASN A 226 10.98 -13.99 -18.26
N ARG A 227 11.81 -14.83 -17.62
CA ARG A 227 11.43 -15.55 -16.39
C ARG A 227 11.31 -14.65 -15.16
N GLU A 228 12.15 -13.63 -15.10
CA GLU A 228 12.19 -12.67 -14.00
C GLU A 228 11.25 -11.48 -14.25
N ASP A 229 10.36 -11.60 -15.23
CA ASP A 229 9.45 -10.51 -15.57
C ASP A 229 8.40 -10.27 -14.47
N THR A 230 7.84 -9.07 -14.49
CA THR A 230 6.74 -8.69 -13.60
C THR A 230 5.65 -8.06 -14.42
N CYS A 231 4.41 -8.14 -13.97
CA CYS A 231 3.30 -7.54 -14.69
C CYS A 231 3.23 -6.05 -14.37
N TYR A 232 2.88 -5.23 -15.35
CA TYR A 232 2.59 -3.81 -15.14
C TYR A 232 1.14 -3.47 -15.52
N THR A 233 0.64 -2.39 -14.92
CA THR A 233 -0.51 -1.61 -15.38
C THR A 233 -0.12 -0.14 -15.38
N ARG A 234 -0.42 0.61 -16.44
CA ARG A 234 -0.21 2.06 -16.50
C ARG A 234 -1.21 2.72 -17.44
N VAL A 235 -1.33 4.04 -17.31
CA VAL A 235 -2.09 4.86 -18.27
C VAL A 235 -1.13 5.79 -19.01
N GLN A 236 -1.21 5.80 -20.33
CA GLN A 236 -0.47 6.71 -21.20
C GLN A 236 -1.45 7.30 -22.22
N ASP A 237 -1.48 8.62 -22.37
CA ASP A 237 -2.34 9.32 -23.35
C ASP A 237 -3.81 8.89 -23.28
N ASN A 238 -4.32 8.70 -22.04
CA ASN A 238 -5.68 8.21 -21.76
C ASN A 238 -5.97 6.78 -22.27
N VAL A 239 -4.93 5.97 -22.47
CA VAL A 239 -5.01 4.56 -22.83
C VAL A 239 -4.46 3.72 -21.67
N LEU A 240 -5.24 2.75 -21.21
CA LEU A 240 -4.78 1.77 -20.23
C LEU A 240 -3.93 0.72 -20.94
N HIS A 241 -2.74 0.46 -20.41
CA HIS A 241 -1.82 -0.56 -20.87
C HIS A 241 -1.56 -1.56 -19.75
N ARG A 242 -1.69 -2.84 -20.07
CA ARG A 242 -1.29 -3.96 -19.22
C ARG A 242 -0.30 -4.81 -19.98
N GLY A 243 0.74 -5.31 -19.32
CA GLY A 243 1.69 -6.22 -19.96
C GLY A 243 2.83 -6.66 -19.07
N CYS A 244 3.87 -7.21 -19.69
CA CYS A 244 5.09 -7.62 -19.03
C CYS A 244 6.10 -6.47 -18.98
N LEU A 245 6.71 -6.22 -17.83
CA LEU A 245 7.52 -5.04 -17.56
C LEU A 245 8.73 -4.94 -18.49
N SER A 246 9.36 -6.08 -18.82
CA SER A 246 10.53 -6.13 -19.70
C SER A 246 10.25 -5.64 -21.13
N GLN A 247 8.98 -5.57 -21.53
CA GLN A 247 8.56 -5.08 -22.86
C GLN A 247 8.45 -3.55 -22.91
N LEU A 248 8.53 -2.85 -21.77
CA LEU A 248 8.61 -1.39 -21.73
C LEU A 248 10.04 -0.91 -22.02
N ALA A 249 10.15 0.33 -22.51
CA ALA A 249 11.44 1.01 -22.59
C ALA A 249 12.05 1.21 -21.19
N GLU A 250 13.38 1.18 -21.07
CA GLU A 250 14.09 1.25 -19.77
C GLU A 250 13.68 2.44 -18.89
N ALA A 251 13.42 3.60 -19.51
CA ALA A 251 12.97 4.79 -18.80
C ALA A 251 11.59 4.60 -18.13
N ASP A 252 10.68 3.86 -18.78
CA ASP A 252 9.36 3.54 -18.22
C ASP A 252 9.43 2.39 -17.22
N GLN A 253 10.32 1.41 -17.44
CA GLN A 253 10.60 0.38 -16.43
C GLN A 253 11.06 1.01 -15.11
N THR A 254 11.92 2.04 -15.18
CA THR A 254 12.41 2.75 -14.00
C THR A 254 11.28 3.47 -13.24
N LYS A 255 10.31 4.05 -13.95
CA LYS A 255 9.11 4.66 -13.31
C LYS A 255 8.26 3.59 -12.64
N CYS A 256 7.98 2.49 -13.33
CA CYS A 256 7.19 1.39 -12.80
C CYS A 256 7.81 0.69 -11.58
N LYS A 257 9.15 0.69 -11.49
CA LYS A 257 9.89 0.16 -10.33
C LYS A 257 10.05 1.16 -9.18
N ASN A 258 9.56 2.39 -9.34
CA ASN A 258 9.63 3.42 -8.30
C ASN A 258 8.34 3.42 -7.49
N ASP A 259 8.42 2.97 -6.24
CA ASP A 259 7.27 2.88 -5.31
C ASP A 259 6.61 4.24 -5.00
N VAL A 260 7.27 5.35 -5.31
CA VAL A 260 6.72 6.71 -5.16
C VAL A 260 5.94 7.15 -6.41
N ASP A 261 6.27 6.60 -7.58
CA ASP A 261 5.64 6.95 -8.85
C ASP A 261 4.33 6.17 -9.02
N SER A 262 3.21 6.83 -8.77
CA SER A 262 1.88 6.25 -8.89
C SER A 262 1.33 6.18 -10.31
N THR A 263 2.12 6.51 -11.34
CA THR A 263 1.68 6.44 -12.76
C THR A 263 1.77 5.04 -13.36
N CYS A 264 2.42 4.11 -12.67
CA CYS A 264 2.55 2.72 -13.07
C CYS A 264 2.54 1.81 -11.84
N LYS A 265 1.83 0.69 -11.90
CA LYS A 265 1.79 -0.31 -10.85
C LYS A 265 2.38 -1.62 -11.38
N VAL A 266 3.23 -2.26 -10.58
CA VAL A 266 3.78 -3.59 -10.88
C VAL A 266 3.30 -4.64 -9.88
N CYS A 267 3.25 -5.89 -10.30
CA CYS A 267 2.92 -7.03 -9.45
C CYS A 267 3.56 -8.32 -9.98
N SER A 268 3.65 -9.34 -9.11
CA SER A 268 4.29 -10.62 -9.42
C SER A 268 3.79 -11.77 -8.54
N ASP A 269 2.66 -11.57 -7.87
CA ASP A 269 2.10 -12.46 -6.84
C ASP A 269 1.31 -13.64 -7.41
N GLU A 270 0.72 -13.49 -8.60
CA GLU A 270 -0.04 -14.55 -9.27
C GLU A 270 -0.12 -14.36 -10.80
N GLU A 271 -0.59 -15.39 -11.51
CA GLU A 271 -0.88 -15.29 -12.94
C GLU A 271 -1.92 -14.19 -13.23
N GLY A 272 -1.54 -13.25 -14.08
CA GLY A 272 -2.37 -12.10 -14.42
C GLY A 272 -2.65 -11.20 -13.23
N CYS A 273 -1.76 -11.07 -12.25
CA CYS A 273 -1.96 -10.24 -11.05
C CYS A 273 -2.33 -8.78 -11.35
N ASN A 274 -2.00 -8.28 -12.55
CA ASN A 274 -2.21 -6.90 -12.94
C ASN A 274 -3.68 -6.65 -13.30
N LYS A 275 -4.59 -6.86 -12.33
CA LYS A 275 -6.05 -6.77 -12.43
C LYS A 275 -6.65 -5.53 -11.76
N ASP A 276 -5.83 -4.69 -11.13
CA ASP A 276 -6.33 -3.46 -10.51
C ASP A 276 -7.13 -2.61 -11.50
N ILE A 277 -8.29 -2.15 -11.07
CA ILE A 277 -9.19 -1.33 -11.89
C ILE A 277 -8.68 0.11 -11.88
N TRP A 278 -8.17 0.56 -13.02
CA TRP A 278 -7.76 1.94 -13.19
C TRP A 278 -8.99 2.79 -13.47
N LEU A 279 -9.35 3.67 -12.53
CA LEU A 279 -10.62 4.38 -12.57
C LEU A 279 -10.63 5.45 -13.67
N ARG A 280 -11.78 5.60 -14.34
CA ARG A 280 -12.10 6.75 -15.19
C ARG A 280 -13.01 7.71 -14.44
N CYS A 281 -12.70 9.00 -14.49
CA CYS A 281 -13.51 10.05 -13.88
C CYS A 281 -13.78 11.18 -14.86
N HIS A 282 -14.86 11.92 -14.63
CA HIS A 282 -15.01 13.23 -15.25
C HIS A 282 -13.96 14.17 -14.65
N GLN A 283 -13.22 14.86 -15.51
CA GLN A 283 -12.13 15.74 -15.13
C GLN A 283 -12.35 17.09 -15.83
N CYS A 284 -12.96 18.04 -15.13
CA CYS A 284 -13.33 19.33 -15.71
C CYS A 284 -13.57 20.38 -14.63
N LYS A 285 -13.56 21.66 -15.05
CA LYS A 285 -13.97 22.80 -14.23
C LYS A 285 -14.99 23.62 -14.99
N GLU A 286 -16.11 23.95 -14.35
CA GLU A 286 -17.17 24.77 -14.97
C GLU A 286 -16.65 26.14 -15.47
N THR A 287 -15.61 26.69 -14.83
CA THR A 287 -15.00 27.96 -15.23
C THR A 287 -14.20 27.88 -16.54
N GLU A 288 -13.77 26.69 -16.93
CA GLU A 288 -12.96 26.44 -18.12
C GLU A 288 -13.79 25.76 -19.22
N ASP A 289 -14.76 24.94 -18.82
CA ASP A 289 -15.65 24.16 -19.68
C ASP A 289 -17.09 24.22 -19.12
N ALA A 290 -17.94 25.09 -19.67
CA ALA A 290 -19.31 25.29 -19.20
C ALA A 290 -20.16 23.98 -19.15
N PRO A 291 -20.08 23.08 -20.14
CA PRO A 291 -20.66 21.74 -20.07
C PRO A 291 -20.31 20.92 -18.82
N CYS A 292 -19.23 21.24 -18.09
CA CYS A 292 -18.89 20.59 -16.81
C CYS A 292 -20.03 20.68 -15.77
N ALA A 293 -20.88 21.72 -15.86
CA ALA A 293 -22.04 21.88 -14.99
C ALA A 293 -23.21 20.94 -15.32
N GLU A 294 -23.26 20.42 -16.55
CA GLU A 294 -24.34 19.55 -17.03
C GLU A 294 -24.14 18.10 -16.57
N LYS A 295 -25.18 17.28 -16.77
CA LYS A 295 -25.10 15.84 -16.54
C LYS A 295 -24.11 15.23 -17.52
N GLN A 296 -23.29 14.30 -17.05
CA GLN A 296 -22.25 13.71 -17.87
C GLN A 296 -22.42 12.24 -18.12
N THR A 297 -21.77 11.76 -19.16
CA THR A 297 -21.92 10.40 -19.69
C THR A 297 -20.58 9.70 -19.59
N VAL A 298 -20.57 8.44 -19.17
CA VAL A 298 -19.34 7.70 -18.82
C VAL A 298 -18.29 7.69 -19.94
N GLU A 299 -18.71 7.81 -21.20
CA GLU A 299 -17.83 7.85 -22.38
C GLU A 299 -16.93 9.09 -22.43
N LYS A 300 -17.31 10.17 -21.73
CA LYS A 300 -16.50 11.39 -21.59
C LYS A 300 -15.56 11.34 -20.38
N ALA A 301 -15.61 10.28 -19.56
CA ALA A 301 -14.69 10.11 -18.45
C ALA A 301 -13.30 9.70 -18.98
N ALA A 302 -12.26 10.26 -18.38
CA ALA A 302 -10.87 9.95 -18.70
C ALA A 302 -10.24 9.17 -17.55
N PHE A 303 -9.28 8.30 -17.86
CA PHE A 303 -8.50 7.60 -16.86
C PHE A 303 -7.80 8.60 -15.93
N CYS A 304 -7.79 8.27 -14.64
CA CYS A 304 -6.94 8.96 -13.69
C CYS A 304 -5.47 8.78 -14.09
N LYS A 305 -4.64 9.80 -13.89
CA LYS A 305 -3.21 9.71 -14.24
C LYS A 305 -2.46 8.81 -13.27
N ASN A 306 -2.84 8.84 -12.01
CA ASN A 306 -2.23 8.10 -10.92
C ASN A 306 -3.18 7.03 -10.37
N PHE A 307 -2.58 5.95 -9.89
CA PHE A 307 -3.24 4.91 -9.13
C PHE A 307 -2.73 4.92 -7.69
N ARG A 308 -3.61 5.18 -6.72
CA ARG A 308 -3.31 5.08 -5.29
C ARG A 308 -4.47 4.42 -4.56
N ASP A 309 -4.21 3.37 -3.81
CA ASP A 309 -5.19 2.72 -2.93
C ASP A 309 -5.06 3.34 -1.52
N PRO A 310 -6.14 3.80 -0.85
CA PRO A 310 -7.58 3.72 -1.16
C PRO A 310 -8.17 4.93 -1.90
N TYR A 311 -7.33 5.80 -2.45
CA TYR A 311 -7.74 7.07 -3.06
C TYR A 311 -8.23 6.95 -4.51
N ASN A 312 -8.35 5.73 -5.04
CA ASN A 312 -8.84 5.44 -6.39
C ASN A 312 -10.34 5.71 -6.50
N ARG A 313 -10.68 6.99 -6.51
CA ARG A 313 -12.02 7.55 -6.45
C ARG A 313 -12.14 8.77 -7.34
N CYS A 314 -13.33 8.95 -7.92
CA CYS A 314 -13.72 10.19 -8.55
C CYS A 314 -14.25 11.15 -7.48
N TYR A 315 -14.04 12.45 -7.68
CA TYR A 315 -14.68 13.49 -6.89
C TYR A 315 -15.43 14.49 -7.77
N GLU A 316 -16.43 15.12 -7.18
CA GLU A 316 -16.93 16.42 -7.63
C GLU A 316 -17.20 17.31 -6.42
N ARG A 317 -16.88 18.60 -6.56
CA ARG A 317 -17.01 19.60 -5.49
C ARG A 317 -17.38 20.96 -6.05
N LEU A 318 -17.88 21.85 -5.20
CA LEU A 318 -18.03 23.26 -5.53
C LEU A 318 -16.81 24.07 -5.10
N GLU A 319 -16.22 24.80 -6.05
CA GLU A 319 -15.24 25.85 -5.80
C GLU A 319 -15.88 27.18 -6.19
N SER A 320 -16.15 28.06 -5.22
CA SER A 320 -16.82 29.35 -5.48
C SER A 320 -18.13 29.21 -6.29
N ASP A 321 -19.02 28.29 -5.87
CA ASP A 321 -20.28 27.93 -6.54
C ASP A 321 -20.16 27.35 -7.96
N LYS A 322 -18.96 26.94 -8.37
CA LYS A 322 -18.69 26.32 -9.67
C LYS A 322 -18.23 24.89 -9.48
N VAL A 323 -18.78 23.96 -10.27
CA VAL A 323 -18.42 22.54 -10.11
C VAL A 323 -17.01 22.27 -10.65
N VAL A 324 -16.25 21.50 -9.89
CA VAL A 324 -14.94 20.96 -10.24
C VAL A 324 -14.98 19.45 -10.06
N ARG A 325 -14.54 18.72 -11.06
CA ARG A 325 -14.54 17.25 -11.10
C ARG A 325 -13.15 16.73 -11.37
N GLY A 326 -12.79 15.60 -10.76
CA GLY A 326 -11.50 14.99 -11.01
C GLY A 326 -11.30 13.64 -10.35
N CYS A 327 -10.06 13.18 -10.42
CA CYS A 327 -9.57 12.00 -9.73
C CYS A 327 -8.89 12.40 -8.43
N GLU A 328 -9.26 11.75 -7.33
CA GLU A 328 -8.66 12.02 -6.02
C GLU A 328 -7.17 11.62 -5.99
N ASN A 329 -6.81 10.54 -6.69
CA ASN A 329 -5.42 10.11 -6.89
C ASN A 329 -4.51 11.15 -7.55
N ASP A 330 -5.07 12.03 -8.36
CA ASP A 330 -4.31 13.01 -9.14
C ASP A 330 -4.07 14.32 -8.38
N LEU A 331 -4.63 14.43 -7.17
CA LEU A 331 -4.39 15.55 -6.28
C LEU A 331 -2.94 15.51 -5.76
N THR A 332 -2.31 16.68 -5.72
CA THR A 332 -0.93 16.85 -5.27
C THR A 332 -0.76 16.58 -3.77
N THR A 333 -1.83 16.78 -3.00
CA THR A 333 -1.87 16.47 -1.57
C THR A 333 -2.60 15.15 -1.37
N VAL A 334 -1.93 14.17 -0.76
CA VAL A 334 -2.56 12.93 -0.31
C VAL A 334 -3.56 13.30 0.79
N GLY A 335 -4.85 13.14 0.52
CA GLY A 335 -5.92 13.53 1.42
C GLY A 335 -7.28 13.41 0.75
N ASN A 336 -8.32 13.59 1.55
CA ASN A 336 -9.69 13.48 1.06
C ASN A 336 -10.01 14.67 0.13
N ALA A 337 -10.45 14.41 -1.11
CA ALA A 337 -10.77 15.46 -2.09
C ALA A 337 -11.83 16.47 -1.60
N CYS A 338 -12.65 16.06 -0.63
CA CYS A 338 -13.71 16.86 0.01
C CYS A 338 -13.29 17.57 1.29
N THR A 339 -12.04 17.46 1.75
CA THR A 339 -11.57 18.22 2.91
C THR A 339 -11.66 19.73 2.62
N GLY A 340 -12.48 20.44 3.38
CA GLY A 340 -12.71 21.88 3.21
C GLY A 340 -13.79 22.25 2.18
N TYR A 341 -14.47 21.26 1.57
CA TYR A 341 -15.53 21.47 0.58
C TYR A 341 -16.82 20.78 1.05
N PRO A 342 -17.75 21.50 1.69
CA PRO A 342 -18.97 20.90 2.24
C PRO A 342 -19.88 20.33 1.16
N GLU A 343 -19.93 20.98 -0.01
CA GLU A 343 -20.61 20.50 -1.21
C GLU A 343 -19.64 19.69 -2.09
N CYS A 344 -19.27 18.51 -1.59
CA CYS A 344 -18.40 17.58 -2.29
C CYS A 344 -18.84 16.14 -2.07
N ARG A 345 -18.65 15.32 -3.10
CA ARG A 345 -18.86 13.87 -3.05
C ARG A 345 -17.70 13.13 -3.69
N THR A 346 -17.41 11.92 -3.20
CA THR A 346 -16.49 10.99 -3.85
C THR A 346 -17.16 9.64 -4.08
N CYS A 347 -16.77 8.95 -5.14
CA CYS A 347 -17.36 7.66 -5.52
C CYS A 347 -16.32 6.75 -6.23
N PRO A 348 -16.43 5.42 -6.10
CA PRO A 348 -15.40 4.49 -6.57
C PRO A 348 -15.68 3.87 -7.96
N GLU A 349 -16.70 4.33 -8.69
CA GLU A 349 -17.14 3.75 -9.96
C GLU A 349 -16.75 4.62 -11.16
N ASN A 350 -16.55 4.00 -12.33
CA ASN A 350 -16.19 4.72 -13.55
C ASN A 350 -17.24 5.81 -13.89
N GLY A 351 -16.79 7.06 -14.04
CA GLY A 351 -17.64 8.19 -14.43
C GLY A 351 -18.76 8.51 -13.44
N CYS A 352 -18.66 8.09 -12.18
CA CYS A 352 -19.72 8.27 -11.19
C CYS A 352 -19.93 9.74 -10.77
N ASN A 353 -18.91 10.58 -10.94
CA ASN A 353 -18.98 12.02 -10.73
C ASN A 353 -19.66 12.75 -11.92
N SER A 354 -20.89 12.33 -12.25
CA SER A 354 -21.61 12.72 -13.47
C SER A 354 -22.89 13.53 -13.26
N ALA A 355 -23.25 13.87 -12.02
CA ALA A 355 -24.51 14.57 -11.74
C ALA A 355 -24.46 16.04 -12.15
N GLU A 356 -25.63 16.61 -12.49
CA GLU A 356 -25.74 18.05 -12.76
C GLU A 356 -25.29 18.85 -11.54
N ALA A 357 -24.57 19.95 -11.76
CA ALA A 357 -24.04 20.80 -10.69
C ALA A 357 -25.12 21.34 -9.75
N THR A 358 -26.34 21.51 -10.24
CA THR A 358 -27.53 21.87 -9.45
C THR A 358 -27.81 20.86 -8.35
N THR A 359 -27.55 19.57 -8.58
CA THR A 359 -27.72 18.52 -7.58
C THR A 359 -26.76 18.75 -6.43
N LEU A 360 -25.47 18.95 -6.72
CA LEU A 360 -24.42 19.21 -5.73
C LEU A 360 -24.69 20.49 -4.90
N LYS A 361 -25.23 21.54 -5.54
CA LYS A 361 -25.66 22.80 -4.89
C LYS A 361 -26.87 22.64 -3.95
N THR A 362 -27.60 21.54 -4.07
CA THR A 362 -28.83 21.28 -3.31
C THR A 362 -28.68 20.21 -2.23
N GLU A 363 -27.48 19.62 -2.10
CA GLU A 363 -27.12 18.61 -1.09
C GLU A 363 -27.01 19.24 0.30
N ASN A 364 -28.16 19.33 0.98
CA ASN A 364 -28.23 19.76 2.37
C ASN A 364 -27.77 18.61 3.26
N ARG A 365 -27.16 18.92 4.40
CA ARG A 365 -26.74 17.90 5.37
C ARG A 365 -27.64 17.98 6.60
N CYS A 366 -28.10 16.83 7.08
CA CYS A 366 -28.96 16.73 8.25
C CYS A 366 -28.41 15.67 9.19
N LEU A 367 -28.77 15.72 10.48
CA LEU A 367 -28.60 14.55 11.34
C LEU A 367 -29.54 13.45 10.85
N GLN A 368 -29.00 12.27 10.56
CA GLN A 368 -29.75 11.12 10.06
C GLN A 368 -29.54 9.95 10.99
N CYS A 369 -30.43 9.77 11.96
CA CYS A 369 -30.25 8.81 13.06
C CYS A 369 -31.59 8.44 13.72
N SER A 370 -31.56 7.40 14.55
CA SER A 370 -32.72 6.95 15.32
C SER A 370 -32.33 6.52 16.74
N THR A 371 -33.11 6.90 17.76
CA THR A 371 -32.85 6.48 19.16
C THR A 371 -33.00 4.98 19.40
N SER A 372 -33.55 4.24 18.44
CA SER A 372 -33.56 2.77 18.46
C SER A 372 -32.20 2.12 18.17
N LYS A 373 -31.23 2.88 17.66
CA LYS A 373 -29.86 2.45 17.32
C LYS A 373 -28.86 3.52 17.79
N ASP A 374 -29.01 3.98 19.03
CA ASP A 374 -28.31 5.16 19.58
C ASP A 374 -27.59 4.80 20.88
N ASP A 375 -26.69 3.83 20.81
CA ASP A 375 -25.98 3.30 21.97
C ASP A 375 -25.08 4.36 22.65
N ASP A 376 -24.63 5.36 21.89
CA ASP A 376 -23.79 6.48 22.36
C ASP A 376 -24.57 7.76 22.68
N LEU A 377 -25.91 7.73 22.57
CA LEU A 377 -26.84 8.83 22.82
C LEU A 377 -26.66 10.07 21.92
N THR A 378 -25.85 9.98 20.86
CA THR A 378 -25.57 11.13 20.00
C THR A 378 -26.80 11.59 19.22
N CYS A 379 -27.71 10.68 18.87
CA CYS A 379 -28.96 11.02 18.21
C CYS A 379 -29.93 11.74 19.15
N LEU A 380 -30.09 11.21 20.36
CA LEU A 380 -30.93 11.78 21.41
C LEU A 380 -30.50 13.20 21.75
N LEU A 381 -29.20 13.39 21.98
CA LEU A 381 -28.61 14.69 22.33
C LEU A 381 -28.50 15.65 21.14
N GLY A 382 -28.68 15.15 19.91
CA GLY A 382 -28.56 15.95 18.70
C GLY A 382 -27.12 16.35 18.38
N THR A 383 -26.16 15.54 18.83
CA THR A 383 -24.71 15.72 18.59
C THR A 383 -24.16 14.77 17.53
N ALA A 384 -25.01 13.92 16.93
CA ALA A 384 -24.64 13.11 15.78
C ALA A 384 -24.13 14.00 14.62
N LEU A 385 -23.21 13.47 13.82
CA LEU A 385 -22.66 14.19 12.66
C LEU A 385 -23.75 14.38 11.59
N SER A 386 -23.76 15.55 10.95
CA SER A 386 -24.60 15.80 9.77
C SER A 386 -24.07 15.02 8.57
N THR A 387 -24.95 14.33 7.84
CA THR A 387 -24.62 13.57 6.62
C THR A 387 -25.41 14.09 5.43
N PRO A 388 -24.89 13.97 4.18
CA PRO A 388 -25.58 14.41 2.98
C PRO A 388 -26.94 13.74 2.79
N CYS A 389 -27.93 14.50 2.33
CA CYS A 389 -29.26 13.99 2.05
C CYS A 389 -29.32 13.23 0.73
N VAL A 390 -29.80 11.99 0.72
CA VAL A 390 -29.91 11.19 -0.52
C VAL A 390 -30.89 11.79 -1.53
N LYS A 391 -31.88 12.56 -1.06
CA LYS A 391 -32.90 13.20 -1.88
C LYS A 391 -32.91 14.71 -1.68
N VAL A 392 -33.29 15.44 -2.74
CA VAL A 392 -33.45 16.90 -2.72
C VAL A 392 -34.40 17.31 -1.61
N SER A 393 -33.87 18.08 -0.65
CA SER A 393 -34.58 18.43 0.59
C SER A 393 -34.80 19.94 0.76
N GLY A 394 -34.34 20.77 -0.18
CA GLY A 394 -34.59 22.23 -0.15
C GLY A 394 -34.12 22.94 1.12
N LYS A 395 -32.93 22.60 1.63
CA LYS A 395 -32.34 23.07 2.90
C LYS A 395 -33.05 22.60 4.17
N LYS A 396 -33.98 21.65 4.07
CA LYS A 396 -34.81 21.23 5.20
C LYS A 396 -34.42 19.88 5.78
N CYS A 397 -34.42 19.82 7.11
CA CYS A 397 -34.30 18.60 7.90
C CYS A 397 -35.57 18.37 8.71
N TYR A 398 -35.79 17.14 9.19
CA TYR A 398 -36.86 16.84 10.13
C TYR A 398 -36.35 16.18 11.43
N SER A 399 -37.16 16.27 12.47
CA SER A 399 -37.10 15.45 13.69
C SER A 399 -38.51 14.96 13.99
N ARG A 400 -38.67 13.65 14.18
CA ARG A 400 -39.96 12.99 14.38
C ARG A 400 -39.89 11.97 15.49
N THR A 401 -40.91 11.90 16.31
CA THR A 401 -41.12 10.86 17.30
C THR A 401 -42.31 10.01 16.90
N ASN A 402 -42.14 8.69 16.86
CA ASN A 402 -43.22 7.75 16.53
C ASN A 402 -44.08 7.43 17.77
N ASN A 403 -45.10 6.58 17.59
CA ASN A 403 -46.01 6.20 18.68
C ASN A 403 -45.34 5.41 19.81
N ASP A 404 -44.20 4.77 19.54
CA ASP A 404 -43.39 4.04 20.53
C ASP A 404 -42.40 4.96 21.26
N GLY A 405 -42.42 6.27 20.96
CA GLY A 405 -41.52 7.26 21.57
C GLY A 405 -40.12 7.32 20.97
N VAL A 406 -39.85 6.56 19.90
CA VAL A 406 -38.57 6.56 19.20
C VAL A 406 -38.41 7.84 18.40
N LEU A 407 -37.29 8.54 18.60
CA LEU A 407 -36.90 9.72 17.83
C LEU A 407 -36.14 9.31 16.58
N THR A 408 -36.56 9.82 15.43
CA THR A 408 -35.88 9.72 14.15
C THR A 408 -35.59 11.12 13.61
N ARG A 409 -34.36 11.35 13.19
CA ARG A 409 -33.90 12.57 12.52
C ARG A 409 -33.54 12.22 11.08
N GLY A 410 -33.83 13.12 10.15
CA GLY A 410 -33.50 12.88 8.74
C GLY A 410 -33.69 14.09 7.83
N CYS A 411 -33.60 13.83 6.54
CA CYS A 411 -33.73 14.84 5.50
C CYS A 411 -35.20 15.01 5.08
N TYR A 412 -35.62 16.24 4.81
CA TYR A 412 -37.02 16.51 4.44
C TYR A 412 -37.46 15.74 3.19
N GLY A 413 -36.57 15.56 2.21
CA GLY A 413 -36.84 14.81 0.98
C GLY A 413 -37.08 13.30 1.19
N ASP A 414 -36.80 12.76 2.38
CA ASP A 414 -37.09 11.36 2.71
C ASP A 414 -38.54 11.13 3.13
N LEU A 415 -39.26 12.20 3.51
CA LEU A 415 -40.67 12.12 3.88
C LEU A 415 -41.55 11.98 2.63
N THR A 416 -42.51 11.06 2.67
CA THR A 416 -43.60 11.00 1.68
C THR A 416 -44.51 12.22 1.78
N ALA A 417 -45.29 12.52 0.74
CA ALA A 417 -46.23 13.65 0.75
C ALA A 417 -47.22 13.62 1.94
N ASN A 418 -47.66 12.43 2.34
CA ASN A 418 -48.52 12.25 3.51
C ASN A 418 -47.75 12.52 4.82
N GLU A 419 -46.50 12.07 4.93
CA GLU A 419 -45.67 12.33 6.10
C GLU A 419 -45.28 13.79 6.25
N VAL A 420 -45.01 14.49 5.14
CA VAL A 420 -44.82 15.94 5.11
C VAL A 420 -46.04 16.64 5.70
N THR A 421 -47.23 16.28 5.23
CA THR A 421 -48.49 16.88 5.69
C THR A 421 -48.75 16.57 7.17
N ALA A 422 -48.41 15.36 7.61
CA ALA A 422 -48.56 14.93 9.00
C ALA A 422 -47.45 15.45 9.92
N CYS A 423 -46.34 15.96 9.39
CA CYS A 423 -45.19 16.40 10.19
C CYS A 423 -45.41 17.78 10.80
N THR A 424 -46.25 17.82 11.85
CA THR A 424 -46.59 19.05 12.55
C THR A 424 -46.70 18.80 14.06
N GLY A 425 -46.57 19.87 14.85
CA GLY A 425 -46.81 19.84 16.29
C GLY A 425 -45.65 19.27 17.12
N LYS A 426 -45.98 18.64 18.25
CA LYS A 426 -44.99 18.15 19.23
C LYS A 426 -44.19 16.94 18.76
N THR A 427 -44.79 16.09 17.93
CA THR A 427 -44.20 14.80 17.53
C THR A 427 -43.47 14.87 16.20
N CYS A 428 -43.55 15.96 15.44
CA CYS A 428 -42.72 16.16 14.26
C CYS A 428 -42.50 17.64 13.97
N THR A 429 -41.26 18.00 13.65
CA THR A 429 -40.89 19.35 13.21
C THR A 429 -39.92 19.30 12.04
N THR A 430 -39.93 20.38 11.25
CA THR A 430 -38.95 20.61 10.20
C THR A 430 -38.22 21.92 10.47
N CYS A 431 -36.99 22.04 9.98
CA CYS A 431 -36.18 23.24 10.10
C CYS A 431 -35.38 23.45 8.82
N GLU A 432 -34.88 24.66 8.61
CA GLU A 432 -34.13 25.03 7.42
C GLU A 432 -32.73 25.53 7.82
N ALA A 433 -31.70 24.78 7.42
CA ALA A 433 -30.25 25.01 7.52
C ALA A 433 -29.53 23.66 7.67
N GLU A 434 -28.23 23.63 7.40
CA GLU A 434 -27.40 22.44 7.63
C GLU A 434 -27.44 22.02 9.11
N GLY A 435 -27.72 20.74 9.37
CA GLY A 435 -27.73 20.17 10.72
C GLY A 435 -28.73 20.82 11.68
N CYS A 436 -29.69 21.61 11.18
CA CYS A 436 -30.61 22.40 12.01
C CYS A 436 -31.44 21.53 12.96
N ASN A 437 -31.59 20.25 12.62
CA ASN A 437 -32.28 19.24 13.40
C ASN A 437 -31.40 18.66 14.52
N GLY A 438 -30.42 19.41 15.04
CA GLY A 438 -29.58 19.03 16.20
C GLY A 438 -30.12 19.45 17.57
N LYS A 439 -31.29 20.10 17.65
CA LYS A 439 -31.88 20.46 18.95
C LYS A 439 -32.53 19.23 19.62
N VAL A 440 -32.57 19.20 20.95
CA VAL A 440 -33.34 18.21 21.71
C VAL A 440 -34.80 18.21 21.22
N PHE A 441 -35.34 17.02 20.94
CA PHE A 441 -36.67 16.86 20.37
C PHE A 441 -37.41 15.65 20.96
N PRO A 442 -38.72 15.75 21.27
CA PRO A 442 -39.50 16.98 21.38
C PRO A 442 -38.92 17.97 22.40
N THR A 443 -39.29 19.24 22.33
CA THR A 443 -38.71 20.29 23.19
C THR A 443 -39.05 20.13 24.67
N ASP A 444 -40.11 19.39 24.97
CA ASP A 444 -40.59 19.03 26.32
C ASP A 444 -40.17 17.61 26.73
N ARG A 445 -39.18 17.01 26.05
CA ARG A 445 -38.66 15.69 26.42
C ARG A 445 -38.14 15.71 27.87
N LEU A 446 -38.74 14.87 28.71
CA LEU A 446 -38.44 14.79 30.13
C LEU A 446 -36.99 14.40 30.40
N ARG A 447 -36.40 15.03 31.43
CA ARG A 447 -35.13 14.65 32.04
C ARG A 447 -35.37 14.05 33.41
N CYS A 448 -34.72 12.94 33.70
CA CYS A 448 -34.76 12.30 35.00
C CYS A 448 -33.34 11.96 35.46
N TYR A 449 -33.15 11.78 36.76
CA TYR A 449 -31.97 11.06 37.21
C TYR A 449 -32.08 9.60 36.77
N GLN A 450 -31.03 9.06 36.15
CA GLN A 450 -30.99 7.69 35.64
C GLN A 450 -29.73 7.01 36.18
N CYS A 451 -29.91 6.01 37.04
CA CYS A 451 -28.82 5.23 37.62
C CYS A 451 -29.34 3.96 38.28
N LYS A 452 -28.44 3.01 38.53
CA LYS A 452 -28.68 1.81 39.32
C LYS A 452 -27.51 1.62 40.28
N THR A 453 -27.80 1.29 41.54
CA THR A 453 -26.75 0.90 42.47
C THR A 453 -26.08 -0.38 42.03
N THR A 454 -24.76 -0.41 42.06
CA THR A 454 -23.95 -1.61 41.83
C THR A 454 -23.03 -1.85 43.03
N GLU A 455 -22.25 -2.93 43.02
CA GLU A 455 -21.20 -3.12 44.02
C GLU A 455 -20.11 -2.03 43.94
N ALA A 456 -19.83 -1.52 42.75
CA ALA A 456 -18.81 -0.50 42.53
C ALA A 456 -19.32 0.94 42.77
N ASP A 457 -20.61 1.22 42.53
CA ASP A 457 -21.21 2.55 42.71
C ASP A 457 -22.51 2.49 43.51
N LYS A 458 -22.43 2.93 44.78
CA LYS A 458 -23.59 3.09 45.68
C LYS A 458 -24.16 4.51 45.66
N SER A 459 -23.56 5.46 44.94
CA SER A 459 -23.97 6.87 44.97
C SER A 459 -25.37 7.13 44.37
N CYS A 460 -25.95 6.16 43.65
CA CYS A 460 -27.34 6.25 43.18
C CYS A 460 -28.35 6.29 44.34
N SER A 461 -28.05 5.66 45.49
CA SER A 461 -28.89 5.66 46.69
C SER A 461 -28.92 7.00 47.43
N ASN A 462 -27.93 7.87 47.18
CA ASN A 462 -27.87 9.18 47.81
C ASN A 462 -28.98 10.09 47.27
N GLN A 463 -29.32 11.13 48.04
CA GLN A 463 -30.14 12.21 47.53
C GLN A 463 -29.35 12.95 46.45
N LEU A 464 -29.95 13.14 45.27
CA LEU A 464 -29.28 13.75 44.12
C LEU A 464 -29.65 15.24 43.98
N THR A 465 -28.66 16.04 43.61
CA THR A 465 -28.83 17.47 43.28
C THR A 465 -27.96 17.81 42.08
N GLY A 466 -28.43 18.73 41.23
CA GLY A 466 -27.70 19.18 40.04
C GLY A 466 -27.78 18.22 38.85
N GLU A 467 -26.84 18.36 37.92
CA GLU A 467 -26.80 17.61 36.66
C GLU A 467 -26.20 16.19 36.71
N PRO A 468 -25.36 15.79 37.70
CA PRO A 468 -24.80 14.44 37.72
C PRO A 468 -25.88 13.37 37.69
N LYS A 469 -25.77 12.42 36.74
CA LYS A 469 -26.75 11.34 36.49
C LYS A 469 -28.11 11.80 35.93
N SER A 470 -28.30 13.09 35.62
CA SER A 470 -29.47 13.58 34.89
C SER A 470 -29.31 13.35 33.39
N SER A 471 -30.27 12.68 32.76
CA SER A 471 -30.29 12.45 31.32
C SER A 471 -31.71 12.49 30.77
N TYR A 472 -31.85 12.79 29.48
CA TYR A 472 -33.13 12.73 28.77
C TYR A 472 -33.66 11.29 28.73
N CYS A 473 -34.97 11.14 28.84
CA CYS A 473 -35.63 9.87 28.57
C CYS A 473 -35.39 9.47 27.11
N VAL A 474 -34.98 8.23 26.86
CA VAL A 474 -34.62 7.73 25.52
C VAL A 474 -35.87 7.61 24.65
N LEU A 475 -36.93 7.06 25.23
CA LEU A 475 -38.26 7.06 24.64
C LEU A 475 -39.00 8.31 25.11
N TYR A 476 -39.70 8.95 24.18
CA TYR A 476 -40.57 10.07 24.49
C TYR A 476 -41.99 9.58 24.73
N LYS A 477 -42.58 10.03 25.83
CA LYS A 477 -44.00 9.86 26.12
C LYS A 477 -44.53 11.18 26.65
N ASP A 478 -45.69 11.61 26.16
CA ASP A 478 -46.35 12.80 26.69
C ASP A 478 -46.69 12.58 28.18
N GLU A 479 -46.47 13.60 29.00
CA GLU A 479 -46.66 13.57 30.46
C GLU A 479 -45.92 12.44 31.21
N ASP A 480 -44.76 11.99 30.68
CA ASP A 480 -43.93 10.94 31.28
C ASP A 480 -43.57 11.22 32.75
N LYS A 481 -43.19 10.16 33.47
CA LYS A 481 -42.86 10.20 34.89
C LYS A 481 -41.45 9.69 35.13
N CYS A 482 -40.76 10.33 36.05
CA CYS A 482 -39.53 9.76 36.61
C CYS A 482 -39.89 8.79 37.74
N TYR A 483 -39.08 7.75 37.92
CA TYR A 483 -39.21 6.82 39.05
C TYR A 483 -37.95 6.79 39.92
N SER A 484 -38.14 6.43 41.19
CA SER A 484 -37.11 5.91 42.09
C SER A 484 -37.66 4.64 42.71
N ARG A 485 -36.97 3.51 42.55
CA ARG A 485 -37.47 2.22 43.02
C ARG A 485 -36.37 1.31 43.57
N ILE A 486 -36.77 0.35 44.38
CA ILE A 486 -35.96 -0.77 44.81
C ILE A 486 -36.49 -2.01 44.08
N SER A 487 -35.68 -2.57 43.19
CA SER A 487 -36.00 -3.79 42.43
C SER A 487 -34.84 -4.75 42.55
N ASP A 488 -35.13 -6.02 42.87
CA ASP A 488 -34.11 -7.07 43.02
C ASP A 488 -32.95 -6.69 43.96
N GLY A 489 -33.28 -5.97 45.04
CA GLY A 489 -32.30 -5.51 46.03
C GLY A 489 -31.42 -4.32 45.60
N ALA A 490 -31.61 -3.78 44.39
CA ALA A 490 -30.90 -2.61 43.89
C ALA A 490 -31.81 -1.37 43.83
N PHE A 491 -31.25 -0.21 44.18
CA PHE A 491 -31.94 1.06 44.05
C PHE A 491 -31.69 1.64 42.65
N GLU A 492 -32.78 1.94 41.94
CA GLU A 492 -32.81 2.33 40.54
C GLU A 492 -33.62 3.61 40.35
N ARG A 493 -33.14 4.47 39.44
CA ARG A 493 -33.84 5.65 38.97
C ARG A 493 -33.91 5.63 37.46
N GLY A 494 -34.99 6.15 36.90
CA GLY A 494 -35.15 6.22 35.45
C GLY A 494 -36.44 6.88 35.02
N CYS A 495 -36.73 6.77 33.72
CA CYS A 495 -37.98 7.22 33.12
C CYS A 495 -38.95 6.05 32.97
N GLN A 496 -40.23 6.28 33.26
CA GLN A 496 -41.28 5.27 33.10
C GLN A 496 -41.40 4.79 31.64
N SER A 497 -41.26 5.69 30.67
CA SER A 497 -41.28 5.35 29.24
C SER A 497 -40.21 4.36 28.81
N ASN A 498 -39.05 4.32 29.48
CA ASN A 498 -37.95 3.42 29.12
C ASN A 498 -38.16 1.97 29.62
N LEU A 499 -39.21 1.72 30.42
CA LEU A 499 -39.54 0.39 30.94
C LEU A 499 -40.65 -0.27 30.13
N LYS A 500 -40.59 -1.60 29.99
CA LYS A 500 -41.64 -2.41 29.36
C LYS A 500 -42.92 -2.49 30.20
N THR A 501 -42.80 -2.35 31.52
CA THR A 501 -43.89 -2.45 32.50
C THR A 501 -43.94 -1.20 33.38
N ALA A 502 -45.02 -1.03 34.15
CA ALA A 502 -45.11 0.10 35.08
C ALA A 502 -44.00 0.00 36.14
N ALA A 503 -43.29 1.11 36.40
CA ALA A 503 -42.07 1.12 37.20
C ALA A 503 -42.30 0.63 38.64
N CYS A 504 -43.47 0.92 39.18
CA CYS A 504 -43.92 0.55 40.52
C CYS A 504 -44.90 -0.63 40.55
N GLU A 505 -45.05 -1.36 39.45
CA GLU A 505 -45.93 -2.53 39.42
C GLU A 505 -45.43 -3.60 40.40
N GLY A 506 -46.31 -4.01 41.32
CA GLY A 506 -45.96 -5.00 42.35
C GLY A 506 -45.09 -4.48 43.50
N LEU A 507 -44.77 -3.18 43.55
CA LEU A 507 -43.96 -2.56 44.60
C LEU A 507 -44.81 -1.72 45.57
N THR A 508 -44.42 -1.67 46.83
CA THR A 508 -45.09 -0.82 47.83
C THR A 508 -44.65 0.64 47.72
N ALA A 509 -45.37 1.56 48.37
CA ALA A 509 -45.00 2.97 48.46
C ALA A 509 -43.67 3.25 49.21
N LYS A 510 -43.09 2.23 49.87
CA LYS A 510 -41.75 2.28 50.49
C LYS A 510 -40.65 1.77 49.55
N GLU A 511 -41.03 1.17 48.44
CA GLU A 511 -40.14 0.55 47.46
C GLU A 511 -40.16 1.28 46.13
N CYS A 512 -41.17 2.11 45.85
CA CYS A 512 -41.24 2.85 44.60
C CYS A 512 -41.97 4.19 44.74
N LEU A 513 -41.44 5.21 44.06
CA LEU A 513 -42.02 6.54 43.92
C LEU A 513 -42.00 6.95 42.44
N LEU A 514 -43.16 7.38 41.94
CA LEU A 514 -43.30 8.13 40.69
C LEU A 514 -43.43 9.62 41.00
N CYS A 515 -42.84 10.46 40.15
CA CYS A 515 -42.98 11.90 40.23
C CYS A 515 -43.04 12.54 38.84
N SER A 516 -43.52 13.78 38.78
CA SER A 516 -43.61 14.57 37.55
C SER A 516 -42.67 15.76 37.61
N GLY A 517 -42.12 16.15 36.46
CA GLY A 517 -41.18 17.27 36.34
C GLY A 517 -39.73 16.81 36.23
N GLU A 518 -38.88 17.70 35.71
CA GLU A 518 -37.48 17.40 35.47
C GLU A 518 -36.78 17.03 36.78
N ASN A 519 -36.02 15.94 36.75
CA ASN A 519 -35.15 15.51 37.86
C ASN A 519 -35.88 15.41 39.22
N CYS A 520 -37.20 15.21 39.21
CA CYS A 520 -38.02 15.15 40.44
C CYS A 520 -37.69 13.91 41.29
N ASN A 521 -37.11 12.89 40.68
CA ASN A 521 -36.78 11.60 41.29
C ASN A 521 -35.44 11.68 42.03
N SER A 522 -35.27 12.69 42.89
CA SER A 522 -34.01 13.00 43.60
C SER A 522 -33.91 12.38 45.00
N ILE A 523 -35.00 11.81 45.53
CA ILE A 523 -35.12 11.28 46.90
C ILE A 523 -34.10 10.15 47.19
N SER A 524 -33.42 10.15 48.34
CA SER A 524 -32.53 9.03 48.69
C SER A 524 -33.27 7.71 48.93
N GLU A 525 -32.57 6.58 48.84
CA GLU A 525 -33.13 5.26 49.15
C GLU A 525 -33.67 5.18 50.58
N GLU A 526 -32.94 5.75 51.54
CA GLU A 526 -33.37 5.82 52.94
C GLU A 526 -34.70 6.58 53.09
N ARG A 527 -34.83 7.72 52.41
CA ARG A 527 -36.07 8.51 52.43
C ARG A 527 -37.22 7.78 51.75
N LEU A 528 -36.96 7.01 50.69
CA LEU A 528 -37.97 6.18 50.03
C LEU A 528 -38.47 5.05 50.96
N LYS A 529 -37.58 4.35 51.69
CA LYS A 529 -37.99 3.31 52.66
C LYS A 529 -38.85 3.87 53.79
N ASN A 530 -38.64 5.14 54.13
CA ASN A 530 -39.29 5.84 55.24
C ASN A 530 -40.53 6.67 54.82
N SER A 531 -40.90 6.73 53.53
CA SER A 531 -41.97 7.61 53.04
C SER A 531 -43.42 7.14 53.31
N ALA A 532 -43.63 6.10 54.12
CA ALA A 532 -44.99 5.72 54.54
C ALA A 532 -45.51 6.62 55.66
N GLY A 533 -46.12 7.75 55.30
CA GLY A 533 -46.82 8.59 56.27
C GLY A 533 -47.23 10.01 55.88
N GLN A 534 -47.05 10.48 54.64
CA GLN A 534 -47.47 11.84 54.27
C GLN A 534 -48.67 11.83 53.32
N LYS A 535 -49.85 11.48 53.86
CA LYS A 535 -51.11 12.00 53.31
C LYS A 535 -51.21 13.48 53.71
N THR A 536 -51.36 14.34 52.69
CA THR A 536 -51.88 15.73 52.73
C THR A 536 -51.22 16.73 53.69
N VAL A 537 -50.38 17.63 53.16
CA VAL A 537 -50.36 19.04 53.61
C VAL A 537 -50.15 19.94 52.38
N SER A 538 -51.25 20.42 51.80
CA SER A 538 -51.22 21.69 51.04
C SER A 538 -52.61 22.32 51.03
N ALA A 539 -53.03 22.74 52.22
CA ALA A 539 -53.94 23.83 52.43
C ALA A 539 -53.51 24.50 53.75
N ILE A 540 -53.42 25.83 53.74
CA ILE A 540 -52.96 26.70 54.84
C ILE A 540 -51.44 26.96 54.86
N LEU A 541 -51.00 27.84 53.97
CA LEU A 541 -50.07 28.93 54.34
C LEU A 541 -50.41 30.19 53.51
N LEU A 542 -51.67 30.62 53.63
CA LEU A 542 -52.15 31.92 53.18
C LEU A 542 -52.42 32.73 54.45
N ALA A 543 -51.44 33.56 54.82
CA ALA A 543 -51.43 34.59 55.87
C ALA A 543 -50.16 34.45 56.73
N VAL A 544 -49.03 35.00 56.27
CA VAL A 544 -48.10 35.90 57.01
C VAL A 544 -46.94 36.21 56.05
N VAL A 545 -47.20 36.90 54.93
CA VAL A 545 -46.23 37.80 54.26
C VAL A 545 -47.03 38.85 53.49
N ALA A 546 -47.86 39.60 54.21
CA ALA A 546 -48.46 40.84 53.73
C ALA A 546 -48.31 41.92 54.81
N ALA A 547 -47.07 42.09 55.27
CA ALA A 547 -46.62 43.26 56.00
C ALA A 547 -45.12 43.33 55.75
N PHE A 548 -44.62 44.51 55.39
CA PHE A 548 -43.23 44.83 55.00
C PHE A 548 -42.82 44.57 53.55
N VAL A 549 -43.44 45.31 52.60
CA VAL A 549 -42.71 46.24 51.71
C VAL A 549 -43.68 47.35 51.25
N VAL A 550 -43.89 48.34 52.11
CA VAL A 550 -44.14 49.72 51.69
C VAL A 550 -43.22 50.57 52.56
N LEU A 551 -42.10 51.01 51.98
CA LEU A 551 -41.21 52.13 52.36
C LEU A 551 -39.77 51.85 51.90
N LYS A 552 -39.49 52.05 50.60
CA LYS A 552 -38.58 53.08 50.06
C LYS A 552 -38.33 52.84 48.58
#